data_AF-A0A381VB00-F1
#
_entry.id   AF-A0A381VB00-F1
#
_cell.length_a   1.000
_cell.length_b   1.000
_cell.length_c   1.000
_cell.angle_alpha   90.00
_cell.angle_beta   90.00
_cell.angle_gamma   90.00
#
_symmetry.space_group_name_H-M   'P 1'
#
loop_
_entity.id
_entity.type
_entity.pdbx_description
1 polymer ?
#
loop_
_entity_poly.entity_id
_entity_poly.type
_entity_poly.pdbx_seq_one_letter_code
_entity_poly.pdbx_strand_id
1 'polypeptide(L)'
;MLKLAIFLVIAALVTVTLPQVFAAEFEVYTNQQIYSTPHPLYIYGTGDPNTPLVLRLYTPDGSTAEFKQIIVNSDGTFNLKLLDWPKSSTEFPFGTYTVEAIPQIGPPKTIDIKFAASSELQQIPIERDLNTQVFAPEIAAINKPFRVFVQVTSDGLMVSSESIKVLSSSHIHSPNGKVQSLATSLEMLHEGLYFVEYTPRIEGTFIFHMVSFSQGTQSHASAATLVLGQDIAGLARQVVTLNEILNTASDELGTLQTDIHGFGSTLDDASETIRTSVTKIDTSVTSMSSAVANIEEASLQVNSLLFPIVGAIAVILALQITILARRR
;
A
#
# COMPACT_ATOMS: atom_id res chain seq x y z
N MET A 1 -63.32 20.90 61.92
CA MET A 1 -63.90 20.19 60.76
C MET A 1 -64.31 21.17 59.65
N LEU A 2 -65.30 22.06 59.86
CA LEU A 2 -65.82 22.96 58.80
C LEU A 2 -64.79 23.94 58.19
N LYS A 3 -63.88 24.51 59.00
CA LYS A 3 -62.83 25.44 58.51
C LYS A 3 -61.77 24.76 57.64
N LEU A 4 -61.48 23.47 57.86
CA LEU A 4 -60.51 22.72 57.07
C LEU A 4 -61.08 22.34 55.70
N ALA A 5 -62.37 22.00 55.66
CA ALA A 5 -63.09 21.70 54.43
C ALA A 5 -63.17 22.93 53.51
N ILE A 6 -63.43 24.12 54.06
CA ILE A 6 -63.46 25.37 53.28
C ILE A 6 -62.08 25.69 52.70
N PHE A 7 -61.00 25.47 53.46
CA PHE A 7 -59.64 25.72 52.97
C PHE A 7 -59.24 24.75 51.84
N LEU A 8 -59.64 23.48 51.94
CA LEU A 8 -59.44 22.48 50.88
C LEU A 8 -60.24 22.81 49.61
N VAL A 9 -61.47 23.28 49.75
CA VAL A 9 -62.30 23.68 48.61
C VAL A 9 -61.74 24.93 47.93
N ILE A 10 -61.26 25.92 48.69
CA ILE A 10 -60.63 27.12 48.11
C ILE A 10 -59.30 26.76 47.43
N ALA A 11 -58.48 25.91 48.03
CA ALA A 11 -57.23 25.45 47.41
C ALA A 11 -57.48 24.68 46.10
N ALA A 12 -58.52 23.83 46.06
CA ALA A 12 -58.93 23.14 44.85
C ALA A 12 -59.46 24.12 43.78
N LEU A 13 -60.23 25.14 44.18
CA LEU A 13 -60.74 26.16 43.26
C LEU A 13 -59.64 27.04 42.66
N VAL A 14 -58.57 27.30 43.42
CA VAL A 14 -57.38 28.02 42.92
C VAL A 14 -56.59 27.15 41.93
N THR A 15 -56.49 25.83 42.14
CA THR A 15 -55.83 24.94 41.17
C THR A 15 -56.60 24.75 39.85
N VAL A 16 -57.93 24.92 39.87
CA VAL A 16 -58.78 24.77 38.67
C VAL A 16 -58.91 26.08 37.87
N THR A 17 -58.64 27.22 38.48
CA THR A 17 -58.70 28.55 37.82
C THR A 17 -57.35 29.09 37.37
N LEU A 18 -56.24 28.40 37.65
CA LEU A 18 -54.96 28.70 37.00
C LEU A 18 -55.09 28.35 35.51
N PRO A 19 -54.83 29.28 34.58
CA PRO A 19 -54.72 28.92 33.18
C PRO A 19 -53.63 27.85 33.07
N GLN A 20 -54.01 26.64 32.67
CA GLN A 20 -53.05 25.67 32.18
C GLN A 20 -52.46 26.27 30.91
N VAL A 21 -51.33 26.97 31.04
CA VAL A 21 -50.53 27.41 29.90
C VAL A 21 -49.96 26.13 29.30
N PHE A 22 -50.71 25.53 28.37
CA PHE A 22 -50.11 24.62 27.41
C PHE A 22 -49.11 25.47 26.63
N ALA A 23 -47.81 25.22 26.83
CA ALA A 23 -46.81 25.70 25.90
C ALA A 23 -47.20 25.13 24.53
N ALA A 24 -47.42 26.00 23.54
CA ALA A 24 -47.69 25.56 22.19
C ALA A 24 -46.53 24.68 21.73
N GLU A 25 -46.82 23.49 21.22
CA GLU A 25 -45.77 22.63 20.67
C GLU A 25 -45.06 23.40 19.55
N PHE A 26 -43.73 23.41 19.59
CA PHE A 26 -42.94 24.07 18.56
C PHE A 26 -43.14 23.31 17.24
N GLU A 27 -43.75 23.94 16.25
CA GLU A 27 -44.02 23.34 14.94
C GLU A 27 -43.54 24.25 13.83
N VAL A 28 -43.12 23.64 12.72
CA VAL A 28 -42.53 24.33 11.58
C VAL A 28 -43.02 23.66 10.31
N TYR A 29 -43.38 24.48 9.34
CA TYR A 29 -43.92 24.07 8.06
C TYR A 29 -43.36 24.96 6.95
N THR A 30 -43.38 24.44 5.73
CA THR A 30 -43.06 25.15 4.50
C THR A 30 -44.27 25.18 3.58
N ASN A 31 -44.40 26.20 2.74
CA ASN A 31 -45.55 26.33 1.84
C ASN A 31 -45.61 25.23 0.76
N GLN A 32 -44.46 24.64 0.44
CA GLN A 32 -44.31 23.53 -0.49
C GLN A 32 -43.17 22.60 -0.04
N GLN A 33 -43.09 21.42 -0.64
CA GLN A 33 -41.96 20.50 -0.48
C GLN A 33 -41.01 20.52 -1.68
N ILE A 34 -41.50 20.86 -2.88
CA ILE A 34 -40.72 20.97 -4.12
C ILE A 34 -40.85 22.39 -4.65
N TYR A 35 -39.72 23.02 -4.91
CA TYR A 35 -39.63 24.41 -5.35
C TYR A 35 -38.99 24.51 -6.73
N SER A 36 -39.42 25.53 -7.48
CA SER A 36 -38.77 26.02 -8.69
C SER A 36 -38.63 27.54 -8.57
N THR A 37 -37.79 28.16 -9.39
CA THR A 37 -37.45 29.60 -9.33
C THR A 37 -38.62 30.57 -9.06
N PRO A 38 -39.83 30.44 -9.66
CA PRO A 38 -40.91 31.39 -9.40
C PRO A 38 -41.60 31.22 -8.03
N HIS A 39 -41.33 30.15 -7.28
CA HIS A 39 -42.06 29.83 -6.04
C HIS A 39 -41.23 30.17 -4.81
N PRO A 40 -41.44 31.30 -4.13
CA PRO A 40 -40.70 31.65 -2.91
C PRO A 40 -40.89 30.61 -1.78
N LEU A 41 -39.83 30.42 -1.00
CA LEU A 41 -39.84 29.62 0.22
C LEU A 41 -40.40 30.45 1.38
N TYR A 42 -41.60 30.10 1.82
CA TYR A 42 -42.22 30.61 3.05
C TYR A 42 -42.09 29.57 4.15
N ILE A 43 -41.76 30.04 5.35
CA ILE A 43 -41.71 29.23 6.56
C ILE A 43 -42.70 29.81 7.55
N TYR A 44 -43.51 28.94 8.14
CA TYR A 44 -44.50 29.31 9.13
C TYR A 44 -44.66 28.21 10.19
N GLY A 45 -45.23 28.56 11.34
CA GLY A 45 -45.43 27.62 12.43
C GLY A 45 -45.76 28.28 13.76
N THR A 46 -45.55 27.53 14.82
CA THR A 46 -45.80 27.93 16.22
C THR A 46 -44.55 27.76 17.06
N GLY A 47 -44.37 28.63 18.05
CA GLY A 47 -43.28 28.57 19.02
C GLY A 47 -43.56 29.43 20.25
N ASP A 48 -42.55 29.58 21.10
CA ASP A 48 -42.69 30.35 22.33
C ASP A 48 -42.90 31.85 22.04
N PRO A 49 -44.01 32.47 22.49
CA PRO A 49 -44.31 33.86 22.18
C PRO A 49 -43.23 34.84 22.64
N ASN A 50 -42.93 35.85 21.82
CA ASN A 50 -41.94 36.89 22.08
C ASN A 50 -40.50 36.38 22.31
N THR A 51 -40.20 35.17 21.85
CA THR A 51 -38.85 34.59 21.93
C THR A 51 -38.14 34.64 20.57
N PRO A 52 -36.78 34.66 20.55
CA PRO A 52 -36.04 34.51 19.31
C PRO A 52 -36.18 33.12 18.69
N LEU A 53 -36.34 33.07 17.37
CA LEU A 53 -36.29 31.86 16.55
C LEU A 53 -35.22 32.05 15.46
N VAL A 54 -34.31 31.09 15.36
CA VAL A 54 -33.27 31.07 14.31
C VAL A 54 -33.71 30.14 13.19
N LEU A 55 -33.60 30.61 11.95
CA LEU A 55 -33.91 29.87 10.73
C LEU A 55 -32.66 29.80 9.86
N ARG A 56 -32.32 28.59 9.42
CA ARG A 56 -31.20 28.31 8.51
C ARG A 56 -31.69 27.49 7.33
N LEU A 57 -31.17 27.81 6.16
CA LEU A 57 -31.30 26.96 4.98
C LEU A 57 -29.93 26.39 4.65
N TYR A 58 -29.82 25.08 4.65
CA TYR A 58 -28.65 24.35 4.19
C TYR A 58 -28.81 23.92 2.74
N THR A 59 -27.78 24.15 1.94
CA THR A 59 -27.62 23.63 0.57
C THR A 59 -27.42 22.11 0.57
N PRO A 60 -27.49 21.44 -0.60
CA PRO A 60 -27.28 19.99 -0.67
C PRO A 60 -25.85 19.56 -0.28
N ASP A 61 -24.85 20.43 -0.43
CA ASP A 61 -23.48 20.20 0.06
C ASP A 61 -23.30 20.40 1.58
N GLY A 62 -24.32 20.90 2.28
CA GLY A 62 -24.32 21.14 3.72
C GLY A 62 -23.84 22.52 4.16
N SER A 63 -23.43 23.39 3.23
CA SER A 63 -23.14 24.80 3.52
C SER A 63 -24.44 25.59 3.81
N THR A 64 -24.31 26.80 4.35
CA THR A 64 -25.48 27.64 4.69
C THR A 64 -25.80 28.56 3.53
N ALA A 65 -26.97 28.38 2.90
CA ALA A 65 -27.51 29.26 1.87
C ALA A 65 -28.11 30.54 2.46
N GLU A 66 -28.89 30.41 3.53
CA GLU A 66 -29.61 31.53 4.15
C GLU A 66 -29.66 31.41 5.67
N PHE A 67 -29.63 32.56 6.34
CA PHE A 67 -29.74 32.68 7.79
C PHE A 67 -30.64 33.87 8.16
N LYS A 68 -31.64 33.63 9.00
CA LYS A 68 -32.48 34.68 9.59
C LYS A 68 -32.74 34.41 11.06
N GLN A 69 -32.84 35.49 11.83
CA GLN A 69 -33.35 35.44 13.20
C GLN A 69 -34.58 36.35 13.27
N ILE A 70 -35.67 35.81 13.82
CA ILE A 70 -36.91 36.55 14.02
C ILE A 70 -37.34 36.45 15.49
N ILE A 71 -38.31 37.27 15.88
CA ILE A 71 -39.02 37.13 17.15
C ILE A 71 -40.38 36.51 16.85
N VAL A 72 -40.73 35.43 17.54
CA VAL A 72 -42.06 34.81 17.46
C VAL A 72 -43.10 35.83 17.93
N ASN A 73 -44.22 35.93 17.21
CA ASN A 73 -45.27 36.89 17.52
C ASN A 73 -45.83 36.65 18.93
N SER A 74 -46.50 37.67 19.48
CA SER A 74 -47.12 37.59 20.80
C SER A 74 -48.22 36.53 20.92
N ASP A 75 -48.79 36.09 19.79
CA ASP A 75 -49.78 35.01 19.71
C ASP A 75 -49.14 33.61 19.57
N GLY A 76 -47.80 33.52 19.57
CA GLY A 76 -47.05 32.28 19.42
C GLY A 76 -46.81 31.84 17.97
N THR A 77 -47.28 32.60 16.98
CA THR A 77 -47.11 32.25 15.57
C THR A 77 -45.89 32.92 14.94
N PHE A 78 -45.42 32.39 13.83
CA PHE A 78 -44.52 33.10 12.93
C PHE A 78 -44.81 32.74 11.48
N ASN A 79 -44.57 33.69 10.58
CA ASN A 79 -44.63 33.48 9.13
C ASN A 79 -43.70 34.49 8.46
N LEU A 80 -42.79 34.02 7.63
CA LEU A 80 -41.94 34.88 6.82
C LEU A 80 -41.58 34.22 5.49
N LYS A 81 -41.14 35.07 4.56
CA LYS A 81 -40.42 34.61 3.37
C LYS A 81 -38.94 34.41 3.72
N LEU A 82 -38.45 33.18 3.63
CA LEU A 82 -37.04 32.90 3.88
C LEU A 82 -36.20 33.26 2.64
N LEU A 83 -36.58 32.75 1.47
CA LEU A 83 -35.79 32.85 0.24
C LEU A 83 -36.68 33.04 -1.00
N ASP A 84 -36.25 33.90 -1.92
CA ASP A 84 -36.67 33.86 -3.34
C ASP A 84 -35.66 33.00 -4.09
N TRP A 85 -36.09 31.88 -4.67
CA TRP A 85 -35.15 30.97 -5.32
C TRP A 85 -34.49 31.64 -6.52
N PRO A 86 -33.15 31.68 -6.59
CA PRO A 86 -32.47 32.19 -7.78
C PRO A 86 -32.61 31.21 -8.94
N LYS A 87 -32.08 31.58 -10.11
CA LYS A 87 -31.81 30.61 -11.16
C LYS A 87 -30.75 29.64 -10.68
N SER A 88 -30.87 28.37 -11.05
CA SER A 88 -29.88 27.37 -10.65
C SER A 88 -28.47 27.76 -11.12
N SER A 89 -27.50 27.61 -10.22
CA SER A 89 -26.08 27.95 -10.42
C SER A 89 -25.22 27.01 -9.58
N THR A 90 -23.90 27.21 -9.59
CA THR A 90 -22.98 26.50 -8.69
C THR A 90 -23.17 26.88 -7.22
N GLU A 91 -23.72 28.07 -6.93
CA GLU A 91 -24.02 28.54 -5.56
C GLU A 91 -25.41 28.08 -5.11
N PHE A 92 -26.37 27.98 -6.05
CA PHE A 92 -27.72 27.46 -5.81
C PHE A 92 -28.07 26.33 -6.79
N PRO A 93 -27.46 25.15 -6.62
CA PRO A 93 -27.70 24.00 -7.48
C PRO A 93 -29.06 23.36 -7.18
N PHE A 94 -29.61 22.63 -8.15
CA PHE A 94 -30.74 21.75 -7.87
C PHE A 94 -30.33 20.64 -6.90
N GLY A 95 -31.24 20.23 -6.03
CA GLY A 95 -30.96 19.22 -5.01
C GLY A 95 -31.85 19.37 -3.78
N THR A 96 -31.47 18.65 -2.72
CA THR A 96 -32.21 18.59 -1.46
C THR A 96 -31.62 19.55 -0.44
N TYR A 97 -32.38 20.60 -0.12
CA TYR A 97 -32.04 21.60 0.88
C TYR A 97 -32.67 21.23 2.22
N THR A 98 -32.02 21.60 3.33
CA THR A 98 -32.57 21.39 4.68
C THR A 98 -32.87 22.73 5.33
N VAL A 99 -34.14 22.94 5.68
CA VAL A 99 -34.55 24.02 6.56
C VAL A 99 -34.36 23.57 8.00
N GLU A 100 -33.57 24.30 8.78
CA GLU A 100 -33.43 24.10 10.23
C GLU A 100 -34.02 25.30 10.97
N ALA A 101 -34.89 25.01 11.93
CA ALA A 101 -35.52 26.00 12.78
C ALA A 101 -35.18 25.69 14.24
N ILE A 102 -34.52 26.63 14.91
CA ILE A 102 -33.96 26.47 16.26
C ILE A 102 -34.71 27.42 17.21
N PRO A 103 -35.60 26.90 18.07
CA PRO A 103 -36.31 27.71 19.05
C PRO A 103 -35.37 28.15 20.19
N GLN A 104 -35.78 29.14 20.98
CA GLN A 104 -35.02 29.55 22.18
C GLN A 104 -34.92 28.41 23.20
N ILE A 105 -35.99 27.61 23.34
CA ILE A 105 -36.07 26.49 24.27
C ILE A 105 -36.53 25.26 23.50
N GLY A 106 -35.81 24.15 23.65
CA GLY A 106 -36.15 22.87 23.02
C GLY A 106 -35.26 22.49 21.84
N PRO A 107 -35.47 21.29 21.26
CA PRO A 107 -34.69 20.80 20.14
C PRO A 107 -35.04 21.53 18.84
N PRO A 108 -34.09 21.65 17.90
CA PRO A 108 -34.38 22.16 16.56
C PRO A 108 -35.31 21.21 15.79
N LYS A 109 -36.08 21.76 14.86
CA LYS A 109 -36.84 20.99 13.85
C LYS A 109 -36.22 21.19 12.48
N THR A 110 -36.09 20.11 11.71
CA THR A 110 -35.57 20.13 10.34
C THR A 110 -36.61 19.65 9.35
N ILE A 111 -36.60 20.24 8.15
CA ILE A 111 -37.48 19.87 7.04
C ILE A 111 -36.65 19.85 5.76
N ASP A 112 -36.64 18.71 5.08
CA ASP A 112 -36.01 18.59 3.76
C ASP A 112 -36.99 19.06 2.66
N ILE A 113 -36.48 19.87 1.75
CA ILE A 113 -37.20 20.41 0.58
C ILE A 113 -36.36 20.21 -0.67
N LYS A 114 -36.99 20.04 -1.83
CA LYS A 114 -36.30 19.87 -3.12
C LYS A 114 -36.33 21.16 -3.92
N PHE A 115 -35.20 21.63 -4.43
CA PHE A 115 -35.14 22.63 -5.48
C PHE A 115 -34.89 21.94 -6.82
N ALA A 116 -35.78 22.14 -7.79
CA ALA A 116 -35.77 21.45 -9.06
C ALA A 116 -36.15 22.38 -10.23
N ALA A 117 -35.87 21.93 -11.46
CA ALA A 117 -36.19 22.67 -12.68
C ALA A 117 -37.70 22.87 -12.89
N SER A 118 -38.53 22.01 -12.31
CA SER A 118 -39.99 22.07 -12.35
C SER A 118 -40.57 21.63 -10.99
N SER A 119 -41.74 22.18 -10.65
CA SER A 119 -42.53 21.78 -9.48
C SER A 119 -43.62 20.75 -9.83
N GLU A 120 -43.56 20.15 -11.03
CA GLU A 120 -44.48 19.08 -11.41
C GLU A 120 -44.36 17.89 -10.45
N LEU A 121 -45.50 17.54 -9.84
CA LEU A 121 -45.63 16.51 -8.83
C LEU A 121 -45.40 15.13 -9.46
N GLN A 122 -44.15 14.68 -9.50
CA GLN A 122 -43.89 13.24 -9.42
C GLN A 122 -44.13 12.83 -7.96
N GLN A 123 -45.00 11.84 -7.72
CA GLN A 123 -45.26 11.24 -6.39
C GLN A 123 -44.06 10.42 -5.88
N ILE A 124 -42.85 10.92 -6.08
CA ILE A 124 -41.63 10.28 -5.58
C ILE A 124 -41.32 10.93 -4.24
N PRO A 125 -41.02 10.14 -3.18
CA PRO A 125 -40.52 10.69 -1.92
C PRO A 125 -39.30 11.59 -2.18
N ILE A 126 -39.20 12.70 -1.45
CA ILE A 126 -37.98 13.51 -1.46
C ILE A 126 -36.89 12.68 -0.78
N GLU A 127 -36.00 12.12 -1.59
CA GLU A 127 -34.84 11.38 -1.13
C GLU A 127 -33.58 12.17 -1.49
N ARG A 128 -32.70 12.34 -0.50
CA ARG A 128 -31.37 12.91 -0.67
C ARG A 128 -30.44 11.80 -1.16
N ASP A 129 -29.83 12.01 -2.32
CA ASP A 129 -28.88 11.06 -2.88
C ASP A 129 -27.48 11.27 -2.28
N LEU A 130 -27.20 10.60 -1.16
CA LEU A 130 -25.86 10.57 -0.56
C LEU A 130 -25.09 9.39 -1.15
N ASN A 131 -23.89 9.66 -1.66
CA ASN A 131 -23.03 8.66 -2.28
C ASN A 131 -21.63 8.70 -1.67
N THR A 132 -21.07 7.53 -1.41
CA THR A 132 -19.71 7.32 -0.88
C THR A 132 -18.90 6.52 -1.88
N GLN A 133 -17.68 6.95 -2.17
CA GLN A 133 -16.73 6.19 -2.98
C GLN A 133 -15.42 6.05 -2.23
N VAL A 134 -14.78 4.88 -2.32
CA VAL A 134 -13.52 4.58 -1.63
C VAL A 134 -12.48 4.17 -2.65
N PHE A 135 -11.34 4.85 -2.61
CA PHE A 135 -10.19 4.58 -3.46
C PHE A 135 -9.03 4.12 -2.59
N ALA A 136 -8.65 2.85 -2.71
CA ALA A 136 -7.50 2.27 -2.04
C ALA A 136 -6.57 1.63 -3.08
N PRO A 137 -5.26 1.56 -2.83
CA PRO A 137 -4.38 0.75 -3.65
C PRO A 137 -4.82 -0.72 -3.56
N GLU A 138 -4.81 -1.43 -4.69
CA GLU A 138 -5.16 -2.85 -4.74
C GLU A 138 -4.11 -3.70 -4.00
N ILE A 139 -2.84 -3.31 -4.09
CA ILE A 139 -1.70 -3.99 -3.47
C ILE A 139 -0.88 -2.98 -2.66
N ALA A 140 -0.46 -3.40 -1.46
CA ALA A 140 0.48 -2.67 -0.61
C ALA A 140 1.48 -3.61 0.06
N ALA A 141 2.41 -3.05 0.84
CA ALA A 141 3.43 -3.82 1.55
C ALA A 141 3.41 -3.58 3.06
N ILE A 142 3.79 -4.60 3.82
CA ILE A 142 3.95 -4.46 5.27
C ILE A 142 4.94 -3.34 5.60
N ASN A 143 4.64 -2.61 6.67
CA ASN A 143 5.46 -1.49 7.17
C ASN A 143 5.66 -0.32 6.18
N LYS A 144 4.88 -0.27 5.09
CA LYS A 144 4.85 0.86 4.17
C LYS A 144 3.51 1.60 4.33
N PRO A 145 3.53 2.91 4.63
CA PRO A 145 2.29 3.68 4.67
C PRO A 145 1.70 3.80 3.27
N PHE A 146 0.38 3.77 3.19
CA PHE A 146 -0.38 4.14 1.99
C PHE A 146 -1.63 4.92 2.39
N ARG A 147 -2.22 5.62 1.41
CA ARG A 147 -3.42 6.42 1.65
C ARG A 147 -4.64 5.76 1.03
N VAL A 148 -5.75 5.84 1.75
CA VAL A 148 -7.08 5.49 1.26
C VAL A 148 -7.89 6.78 1.20
N PHE A 149 -8.44 7.08 0.04
CA PHE A 149 -9.25 8.27 -0.20
C PHE A 149 -10.72 7.92 -0.17
N VAL A 150 -11.53 8.84 0.32
CA VAL A 150 -12.99 8.71 0.42
C VAL A 150 -13.62 9.94 -0.17
N GLN A 151 -14.45 9.78 -1.20
CA GLN A 151 -15.25 10.85 -1.75
C GLN A 151 -16.69 10.71 -1.27
N VAL A 152 -17.28 11.81 -0.79
CA VAL A 152 -18.66 11.87 -0.31
C VAL A 152 -19.39 12.99 -1.05
N THR A 153 -20.46 12.64 -1.75
CA THR A 153 -21.31 13.59 -2.47
C THR A 153 -22.76 13.49 -2.05
N SER A 154 -23.48 14.60 -2.03
CA SER A 154 -24.92 14.70 -1.73
C SER A 154 -25.62 15.43 -2.88
N ASP A 155 -26.60 14.77 -3.51
CA ASP A 155 -27.24 15.20 -4.76
C ASP A 155 -26.20 15.59 -5.86
N GLY A 156 -25.07 14.87 -5.90
CA GLY A 156 -23.96 15.11 -6.84
C GLY A 156 -22.97 16.20 -6.44
N LEU A 157 -23.15 16.89 -5.31
CA LEU A 157 -22.25 17.94 -4.81
C LEU A 157 -21.32 17.40 -3.72
N MET A 158 -20.09 17.92 -3.62
CA MET A 158 -19.13 17.54 -2.58
C MET A 158 -19.60 17.99 -1.20
N VAL A 159 -19.68 17.07 -0.23
CA VAL A 159 -20.14 17.42 1.13
C VAL A 159 -19.09 18.27 1.86
N SER A 160 -19.47 19.48 2.29
CA SER A 160 -18.59 20.41 3.02
C SER A 160 -18.82 20.29 4.53
N SER A 161 -18.23 19.27 5.15
CA SER A 161 -18.30 19.05 6.60
C SER A 161 -17.09 18.27 7.13
N GLU A 162 -16.73 18.48 8.40
CA GLU A 162 -15.57 17.86 9.05
C GLU A 162 -15.63 16.32 8.98
N SER A 163 -14.47 15.67 8.82
CA SER A 163 -14.36 14.21 8.67
C SER A 163 -15.05 13.45 9.80
N ILE A 164 -14.95 13.93 11.04
CA ILE A 164 -15.57 13.28 12.20
C ILE A 164 -17.11 13.37 12.19
N LYS A 165 -17.68 14.40 11.55
CA LYS A 165 -19.15 14.52 11.42
C LYS A 165 -19.67 13.62 10.30
N VAL A 166 -18.89 13.48 9.22
CA VAL A 166 -19.30 12.73 8.04
C VAL A 166 -18.98 11.24 8.16
N LEU A 167 -17.79 10.86 8.63
CA LEU A 167 -17.24 9.51 8.50
C LEU A 167 -16.97 8.78 9.83
N SER A 168 -17.53 9.24 10.95
CA SER A 168 -17.26 8.70 12.30
C SER A 168 -17.47 7.19 12.48
N SER A 169 -18.33 6.57 11.65
CA SER A 169 -18.62 5.13 11.73
C SER A 169 -17.70 4.26 10.85
N SER A 170 -16.73 4.88 10.17
CA SER A 170 -15.79 4.18 9.29
C SER A 170 -14.79 3.33 10.08
N HIS A 171 -14.40 2.19 9.52
CA HIS A 171 -13.52 1.23 10.19
C HIS A 171 -12.76 0.34 9.19
N ILE A 172 -11.70 -0.32 9.67
CA ILE A 172 -10.90 -1.28 8.92
C ILE A 172 -11.12 -2.68 9.49
N HIS A 173 -11.41 -3.65 8.63
CA HIS A 173 -11.27 -5.07 8.94
C HIS A 173 -9.86 -5.54 8.61
N SER A 174 -9.14 -6.00 9.63
CA SER A 174 -7.81 -6.58 9.48
C SER A 174 -7.87 -8.06 9.10
N PRO A 175 -6.81 -8.62 8.46
CA PRO A 175 -6.74 -10.04 8.09
C PRO A 175 -6.95 -11.03 9.25
N ASN A 176 -6.62 -10.60 10.47
CA ASN A 176 -6.78 -11.40 11.69
C ASN A 176 -8.19 -11.30 12.31
N GLY A 177 -9.16 -10.71 11.60
CA GLY A 177 -10.55 -10.55 12.05
C GLY A 177 -10.77 -9.38 13.01
N LYS A 178 -9.76 -8.56 13.33
CA LYS A 178 -9.93 -7.37 14.17
C LYS A 178 -10.57 -6.23 13.39
N VAL A 179 -11.41 -5.46 14.09
CA VAL A 179 -12.00 -4.21 13.58
C VAL A 179 -11.35 -3.02 14.28
N GLN A 180 -10.89 -2.05 13.50
CA GLN A 180 -10.29 -0.81 14.00
C GLN A 180 -11.10 0.39 13.53
N SER A 181 -11.58 1.23 14.46
CA SER A 181 -12.27 2.48 14.11
C SER A 181 -11.32 3.47 13.44
N LEU A 182 -11.84 4.22 12.47
CA LEU A 182 -11.15 5.31 11.77
C LEU A 182 -11.65 6.70 12.15
N ALA A 183 -12.58 6.81 13.11
CA ALA A 183 -13.29 8.05 13.43
C ALA A 183 -12.39 9.27 13.67
N THR A 184 -11.20 9.04 14.25
CA THR A 184 -10.23 10.10 14.60
C THR A 184 -8.99 10.09 13.71
N SER A 185 -8.95 9.24 12.68
CA SER A 185 -7.79 9.07 11.78
C SER A 185 -8.05 9.59 10.37
N LEU A 186 -9.30 9.94 10.07
CA LEU A 186 -9.69 10.50 8.78
C LEU A 186 -9.46 12.01 8.78
N GLU A 187 -8.82 12.50 7.75
CA GLU A 187 -8.51 13.91 7.51
C GLU A 187 -9.24 14.39 6.25
N MET A 188 -9.60 15.67 6.23
CA MET A 188 -10.15 16.31 5.03
C MET A 188 -9.01 16.80 4.15
N LEU A 189 -8.95 16.34 2.89
CA LEU A 189 -8.04 16.87 1.88
C LEU A 189 -8.66 18.08 1.17
N HIS A 190 -9.93 17.95 0.82
CA HIS A 190 -10.75 18.97 0.17
C HIS A 190 -12.22 18.72 0.53
N GLU A 191 -13.11 19.65 0.21
CA GLU A 191 -14.55 19.44 0.40
C GLU A 191 -15.01 18.16 -0.29
N GLY A 192 -15.76 17.33 0.42
CA GLY A 192 -16.19 16.01 -0.02
C GLY A 192 -15.08 14.98 -0.22
N LEU A 193 -13.79 15.33 -0.04
CA LEU A 193 -12.66 14.42 -0.26
C LEU A 193 -11.82 14.27 1.02
N TYR A 194 -11.84 13.06 1.56
CA TYR A 194 -11.17 12.69 2.80
C TYR A 194 -10.09 11.65 2.53
N PHE A 195 -9.16 11.49 3.46
CA PHE A 195 -8.19 10.41 3.41
C PHE A 195 -7.83 9.89 4.80
N VAL A 196 -7.35 8.66 4.84
CA VAL A 196 -6.63 8.08 5.98
C VAL A 196 -5.30 7.54 5.50
N GLU A 197 -4.24 7.81 6.26
CA GLU A 197 -2.94 7.15 6.06
C GLU A 197 -2.87 5.90 6.94
N TYR A 198 -2.63 4.74 6.31
CA TYR A 198 -2.60 3.45 6.99
C TYR A 198 -1.25 2.76 6.78
N THR A 199 -0.67 2.22 7.87
CA THR A 199 0.56 1.42 7.83
C THR A 199 0.27 0.00 8.32
N PRO A 200 0.15 -1.00 7.42
CA PRO A 200 -0.14 -2.37 7.82
C PRO A 200 1.08 -3.01 8.48
N ARG A 201 0.84 -3.86 9.48
CA ARG A 201 1.89 -4.58 10.23
C ARG A 201 1.89 -6.08 9.99
N ILE A 202 0.91 -6.59 9.26
CA ILE A 202 0.73 -7.99 8.92
C ILE A 202 0.33 -8.11 7.45
N GLU A 203 0.61 -9.26 6.85
CA GLU A 203 0.17 -9.60 5.50
C GLU A 203 -1.31 -10.00 5.49
N GLY A 204 -1.92 -9.91 4.30
CA GLY A 204 -3.29 -10.31 4.04
C GLY A 204 -4.19 -9.16 3.56
N THR A 205 -5.47 -9.45 3.39
CA THR A 205 -6.44 -8.48 2.88
C THR A 205 -7.01 -7.60 3.99
N PHE A 206 -6.83 -6.28 3.84
CA PHE A 206 -7.49 -5.27 4.67
C PHE A 206 -8.71 -4.74 3.93
N ILE A 207 -9.85 -4.62 4.61
CA ILE A 207 -11.08 -4.04 4.04
C ILE A 207 -11.34 -2.72 4.75
N PHE A 208 -11.30 -1.64 4.00
CA PHE A 208 -11.65 -0.30 4.44
C PHE A 208 -13.13 -0.09 4.19
N HIS A 209 -13.94 -0.08 5.25
CA HIS A 209 -15.37 0.16 5.17
C HIS A 209 -15.66 1.58 5.63
N MET A 210 -16.08 2.42 4.69
CA MET A 210 -16.35 3.83 4.90
C MET A 210 -17.86 4.05 4.95
N VAL A 211 -18.30 4.70 6.01
CA VAL A 211 -19.72 4.98 6.26
C VAL A 211 -19.87 6.48 6.41
N SER A 212 -20.52 7.11 5.43
CA SER A 212 -20.80 8.54 5.46
C SER A 212 -22.20 8.82 5.96
N PHE A 213 -22.35 9.82 6.82
CA PHE A 213 -23.61 10.38 7.27
C PHE A 213 -23.66 11.87 6.95
N SER A 214 -24.75 12.33 6.36
CA SER A 214 -25.01 13.75 6.15
C SER A 214 -26.51 14.02 6.16
N GLN A 215 -26.92 15.02 6.96
CA GLN A 215 -28.30 15.51 7.02
C GLN A 215 -29.36 14.38 7.06
N GLY A 216 -29.17 13.41 7.97
CA GLY A 216 -30.11 12.30 8.19
C GLY A 216 -29.97 11.10 7.25
N THR A 217 -29.16 11.20 6.19
CA THR A 217 -28.94 10.11 5.21
C THR A 217 -27.60 9.43 5.45
N GLN A 218 -27.53 8.12 5.18
CA GLN A 218 -26.30 7.32 5.25
C GLN A 218 -25.96 6.71 3.89
N SER A 219 -24.66 6.56 3.64
CA SER A 219 -24.13 5.84 2.49
C SER A 219 -22.88 5.06 2.89
N HIS A 220 -22.65 3.95 2.19
CA HIS A 220 -21.61 2.98 2.49
C HIS A 220 -20.78 2.69 1.25
N ALA A 221 -19.48 2.55 1.43
CA ALA A 221 -18.62 1.98 0.41
C ALA A 221 -17.41 1.29 1.04
N SER A 222 -16.87 0.32 0.32
CA SER A 222 -15.74 -0.47 0.78
C SER A 222 -14.69 -0.63 -0.30
N ALA A 223 -13.42 -0.62 0.10
CA ALA A 223 -12.30 -0.99 -0.75
C ALA A 223 -11.42 -2.01 -0.02
N ALA A 224 -10.81 -2.92 -0.77
CA ALA A 224 -9.90 -3.92 -0.24
C ALA A 224 -8.48 -3.68 -0.75
N THR A 225 -7.50 -3.85 0.14
CA THR A 225 -6.08 -3.79 -0.19
C THR A 225 -5.42 -5.10 0.25
N LEU A 226 -4.78 -5.78 -0.69
CA LEU A 226 -3.94 -6.95 -0.39
C LEU A 226 -2.55 -6.48 0.04
N VAL A 227 -2.18 -6.76 1.29
CA VAL A 227 -0.86 -6.43 1.83
C VAL A 227 0.06 -7.64 1.73
N LEU A 228 1.21 -7.45 1.08
CA LEU A 228 2.25 -8.46 0.88
C LEU A 228 3.51 -8.13 1.71
N GLY A 229 4.41 -9.10 1.83
CA GLY A 229 5.70 -8.90 2.51
C GLY A 229 6.60 -7.83 1.87
N GLN A 230 6.45 -7.61 0.56
CA GLN A 230 7.17 -6.58 -0.20
C GLN A 230 6.27 -5.91 -1.25
N ASP A 231 6.63 -4.68 -1.62
CA ASP A 231 6.03 -3.99 -2.75
C ASP A 231 6.74 -4.38 -4.06
N ILE A 232 6.16 -3.97 -5.20
CA ILE A 232 6.71 -4.20 -6.53
C ILE A 232 8.12 -3.61 -6.65
N ALA A 233 8.38 -2.48 -5.99
CA ALA A 233 9.70 -1.85 -5.98
C ALA A 233 10.76 -2.67 -5.21
N GLY A 234 10.36 -3.35 -4.12
CA GLY A 234 11.16 -4.33 -3.40
C GLY A 234 11.54 -5.51 -4.28
N LEU A 235 10.53 -6.13 -4.91
CA LEU A 235 10.73 -7.25 -5.84
C LEU A 235 11.62 -6.87 -7.02
N ALA A 236 11.42 -5.69 -7.62
CA ALA A 236 12.23 -5.20 -8.73
C ALA A 236 13.72 -5.07 -8.34
N ARG A 237 14.02 -4.54 -7.14
CA ARG A 237 15.40 -4.47 -6.64
C ARG A 237 16.02 -5.85 -6.45
N GLN A 238 15.25 -6.81 -5.92
CA GLN A 238 15.73 -8.19 -5.78
C GLN A 238 16.05 -8.83 -7.14
N VAL A 239 15.23 -8.59 -8.17
CA VAL A 239 15.50 -9.07 -9.53
C VAL A 239 16.77 -8.46 -10.11
N VAL A 240 16.99 -7.15 -9.92
CA VAL A 240 18.23 -6.48 -10.36
C VAL A 240 19.46 -7.08 -9.68
N THR A 241 19.42 -7.27 -8.35
CA THR A 241 20.51 -7.89 -7.60
C THR A 241 20.75 -9.33 -8.06
N LEU A 242 19.70 -10.10 -8.33
CA LEU A 242 19.85 -11.46 -8.85
C LEU A 242 20.52 -11.46 -10.23
N ASN A 243 20.15 -10.53 -11.11
CA ASN A 243 20.76 -10.40 -12.43
C ASN A 243 22.25 -10.03 -12.34
N GLU A 244 22.63 -9.17 -11.40
CA GLU A 244 24.03 -8.83 -11.13
C GLU A 244 24.82 -10.06 -10.65
N ILE A 245 24.28 -10.82 -9.69
CA ILE A 245 24.90 -12.07 -9.22
C ILE A 245 25.07 -13.07 -10.36
N LEU A 246 24.06 -13.22 -11.23
CA LEU A 246 24.14 -14.12 -12.39
C LEU A 246 25.20 -13.69 -13.40
N ASN A 247 25.36 -12.39 -13.64
CA ASN A 247 26.42 -11.87 -14.50
C ASN A 247 27.81 -12.17 -13.91
N THR A 248 28.01 -11.90 -12.62
CA THR A 248 29.28 -12.23 -11.95
C THR A 248 29.59 -13.72 -12.02
N ALA A 249 28.60 -14.58 -11.77
CA ALA A 249 28.77 -16.03 -11.88
C ALA A 249 29.10 -16.47 -13.32
N SER A 250 28.53 -15.81 -14.33
CA SER A 250 28.85 -16.06 -15.74
C SER A 250 30.28 -15.65 -16.09
N ASP A 251 30.75 -14.51 -15.60
CA ASP A 251 32.11 -14.02 -15.82
C ASP A 251 33.17 -14.91 -15.13
N GLU A 252 32.86 -15.35 -13.91
CA GLU A 252 33.68 -16.33 -13.19
C GLU A 252 33.76 -17.67 -13.92
N LEU A 253 32.65 -18.15 -14.50
CA LEU A 253 32.64 -19.36 -15.31
C LEU A 253 33.46 -19.21 -16.59
N GLY A 254 33.41 -18.05 -17.25
CA GLY A 254 34.24 -17.74 -18.41
C GLY A 254 35.74 -17.70 -18.08
N THR A 255 36.09 -17.18 -16.90
CA THR A 255 37.46 -17.21 -16.39
C THR A 255 37.91 -18.64 -16.12
N LEU A 256 37.10 -19.43 -15.42
CA LEU A 256 37.38 -20.85 -15.14
C LEU A 256 37.57 -21.66 -16.43
N GLN A 257 36.73 -21.43 -17.44
CA GLN A 257 36.87 -22.07 -18.75
C GLN A 257 38.22 -21.72 -19.39
N THR A 258 38.63 -20.45 -19.35
CA THR A 258 39.91 -19.99 -19.88
C THR A 258 41.08 -20.64 -19.16
N ASP A 259 41.02 -20.72 -17.84
CA ASP A 259 42.06 -21.36 -17.02
C ASP A 259 42.17 -22.86 -17.31
N ILE A 260 41.04 -23.57 -17.47
CA ILE A 260 41.03 -24.99 -17.85
C ILE A 260 41.66 -25.20 -19.23
N HIS A 261 41.34 -24.36 -20.21
CA HIS A 261 41.99 -24.43 -21.52
C HIS A 261 43.49 -24.13 -21.43
N GLY A 262 43.91 -23.15 -20.62
CA GLY A 262 45.32 -22.87 -20.36
C GLY A 262 46.06 -24.04 -19.72
N PHE A 263 45.42 -24.73 -18.77
CA PHE A 263 45.95 -25.94 -18.17
C PHE A 263 46.08 -27.08 -19.20
N GLY A 264 45.08 -27.24 -20.07
CA GLY A 264 45.11 -28.19 -21.18
C GLY A 264 46.31 -27.98 -22.10
N SER A 265 46.53 -26.75 -22.56
CA SER A 265 47.70 -26.41 -23.40
C SER A 265 49.02 -26.68 -22.68
N THR A 266 49.10 -26.35 -21.38
CA THR A 266 50.30 -26.62 -20.57
C THR A 266 50.58 -28.13 -20.47
N LEU A 267 49.54 -28.95 -20.34
CA LEU A 267 49.66 -30.40 -20.30
C LEU A 267 50.11 -30.98 -21.64
N ASP A 268 49.59 -30.45 -22.76
CA ASP A 268 49.99 -30.86 -24.11
C ASP A 268 51.47 -30.52 -24.36
N ASP A 269 51.92 -29.32 -24.00
CA ASP A 269 53.32 -28.89 -24.13
C ASP A 269 54.26 -29.76 -23.28
N ALA A 270 53.85 -30.08 -22.04
CA ALA A 270 54.60 -30.99 -21.17
C ALA A 270 54.68 -32.41 -21.75
N SER A 271 53.57 -32.91 -22.32
CA SER A 271 53.51 -34.23 -22.97
C SER A 271 54.45 -34.31 -24.17
N GLU A 272 54.47 -33.29 -25.02
CA GLU A 272 55.37 -33.23 -26.19
C GLU A 272 56.85 -33.14 -25.77
N THR A 273 57.13 -32.35 -24.73
CA THR A 273 58.48 -32.25 -24.15
C THR A 273 58.97 -33.60 -23.63
N ILE A 274 58.12 -34.34 -22.91
CA ILE A 274 58.43 -35.67 -22.41
C ILE A 274 58.67 -36.64 -23.57
N ARG A 275 57.78 -36.66 -24.57
CA ARG A 275 57.89 -37.52 -25.76
C ARG A 275 59.20 -37.28 -26.52
N THR A 276 59.55 -36.02 -26.74
CA THR A 276 60.82 -35.64 -27.37
C THR A 276 62.03 -36.07 -26.53
N SER A 277 61.95 -35.91 -25.21
CA SER A 277 63.03 -36.31 -24.29
C SER A 277 63.24 -37.83 -24.29
N VAL A 278 62.16 -38.61 -24.28
CA VAL A 278 62.22 -40.07 -24.40
C VAL A 278 62.89 -40.49 -25.71
N THR A 279 62.54 -39.85 -26.82
CA THR A 279 63.17 -40.13 -28.13
C THR A 279 64.67 -39.85 -28.13
N LYS A 280 65.09 -38.74 -27.51
CA LYS A 280 66.53 -38.41 -27.35
C LYS A 280 67.25 -39.44 -26.50
N ILE A 281 66.66 -39.84 -25.37
CA ILE A 281 67.22 -40.87 -24.48
C ILE A 281 67.40 -42.17 -25.24
N ASP A 282 66.39 -42.61 -25.99
CA ASP A 282 66.43 -43.86 -26.77
C ASP A 282 67.58 -43.85 -27.82
N THR A 283 67.74 -42.71 -28.51
CA THR A 283 68.84 -42.50 -29.47
C THR A 283 70.21 -42.53 -28.78
N SER A 284 70.33 -41.87 -27.62
CA SER A 284 71.57 -41.85 -26.83
C SER A 284 71.92 -43.25 -26.31
N VAL A 285 70.93 -43.99 -25.79
CA VAL A 285 71.11 -45.37 -25.29
C VAL A 285 71.55 -46.30 -26.43
N THR A 286 70.94 -46.19 -27.61
CA THR A 286 71.33 -46.95 -28.80
C THR A 286 72.78 -46.65 -29.23
N SER A 287 73.15 -45.37 -29.22
CA SER A 287 74.51 -44.93 -29.55
C SER A 287 75.53 -45.43 -28.53
N MET A 288 75.21 -45.36 -27.24
CA MET A 288 76.05 -45.89 -26.15
C MET A 288 76.21 -47.41 -26.26
N SER A 289 75.12 -48.13 -26.53
CA SER A 289 75.16 -49.58 -26.74
C SER A 289 76.11 -49.95 -27.89
N SER A 290 76.05 -49.21 -29.00
CA SER A 290 76.96 -49.39 -30.14
C SER A 290 78.42 -49.10 -29.75
N ALA A 291 78.66 -48.02 -29.00
CA ALA A 291 80.00 -47.68 -28.50
C ALA A 291 80.57 -48.76 -27.56
N VAL A 292 79.73 -49.33 -26.69
CA VAL A 292 80.11 -50.44 -25.80
C VAL A 292 80.47 -51.68 -26.61
N ALA A 293 79.68 -52.05 -27.62
CA ALA A 293 79.99 -53.18 -28.51
C ALA A 293 81.33 -52.98 -29.25
N ASN A 294 81.61 -51.76 -29.73
CA ASN A 294 82.89 -51.43 -30.37
C ASN A 294 84.06 -51.54 -29.38
N ILE A 295 83.88 -51.11 -28.12
CA ILE A 295 84.91 -51.25 -27.07
C ILE A 295 85.16 -52.71 -26.74
N GLU A 296 84.11 -53.53 -26.67
CA GLU A 296 84.21 -54.97 -26.46
C GLU A 296 85.04 -55.63 -27.57
N GLU A 297 84.73 -55.32 -28.84
CA GLU A 297 85.49 -55.82 -29.99
C GLU A 297 86.95 -55.36 -29.97
N ALA A 298 87.21 -54.08 -29.70
CA ALA A 298 88.56 -53.55 -29.58
C ALA A 298 89.34 -54.21 -28.42
N SER A 299 88.68 -54.47 -27.30
CA SER A 299 89.27 -55.17 -26.15
C SER A 299 89.65 -56.61 -26.51
N LEU A 300 88.80 -57.33 -27.24
CA LEU A 300 89.09 -58.67 -27.75
C LEU A 300 90.30 -58.66 -28.70
N GLN A 301 90.38 -57.67 -29.60
CA GLN A 301 91.52 -57.50 -30.50
C GLN A 301 92.83 -57.24 -29.73
N VAL A 302 92.80 -56.33 -28.74
CA VAL A 302 93.97 -56.04 -27.88
C VAL A 302 94.43 -57.28 -27.14
N ASN A 303 93.50 -58.05 -26.57
CA ASN A 303 93.82 -59.31 -25.90
C ASN A 303 94.44 -60.32 -26.88
N SER A 304 93.89 -60.45 -28.09
CA SER A 304 94.46 -61.32 -29.14
C SER A 304 95.89 -60.93 -29.54
N LEU A 305 96.25 -59.65 -29.43
CA LEU A 305 97.62 -59.17 -29.70
C LEU A 305 98.55 -59.34 -28.50
N LEU A 306 98.05 -59.12 -27.28
CA LEU A 306 98.84 -59.23 -26.05
C LEU A 306 99.19 -60.67 -25.70
N PHE A 307 98.28 -61.63 -25.89
CA PHE A 307 98.52 -63.03 -25.51
C PHE A 307 99.78 -63.63 -26.18
N PRO A 308 99.98 -63.50 -27.51
CA PRO A 308 101.23 -63.93 -28.16
C PRO A 308 102.47 -63.22 -27.63
N ILE A 309 102.38 -61.90 -27.33
CA ILE A 309 103.51 -61.11 -26.82
C ILE A 309 103.91 -61.57 -25.42
N VAL A 310 102.95 -61.71 -24.50
CA VAL A 310 103.21 -62.21 -23.14
C VAL A 310 103.76 -63.63 -23.18
N GLY A 311 103.20 -64.49 -24.05
CA GLY A 311 103.73 -65.84 -24.30
C GLY A 311 105.19 -65.82 -24.76
N ALA A 312 105.54 -64.94 -25.71
CA ALA A 312 106.91 -64.78 -26.18
C ALA A 312 107.86 -64.29 -25.08
N ILE A 313 107.44 -63.31 -24.26
CA ILE A 313 108.23 -62.83 -23.10
C ILE A 313 108.47 -63.96 -22.11
N ALA A 314 107.45 -64.75 -21.79
CA ALA A 314 107.58 -65.89 -20.88
C ALA A 314 108.56 -66.96 -21.40
N VAL A 315 108.53 -67.25 -22.72
CA VAL A 315 109.50 -68.15 -23.37
C VAL A 315 110.91 -67.59 -23.27
N ILE A 316 111.11 -66.32 -23.57
CA ILE A 316 112.42 -65.64 -23.48
C ILE A 316 112.95 -65.73 -22.03
N LEU A 317 112.13 -65.43 -21.03
CA LEU A 317 112.50 -65.50 -19.61
C LEU A 317 112.87 -66.94 -19.19
N ALA A 318 112.08 -67.95 -19.58
CA ALA A 318 112.39 -69.35 -19.30
C ALA A 318 113.73 -69.79 -19.92
N LEU A 319 114.01 -69.32 -21.14
CA LEU A 319 115.29 -69.55 -21.83
C LEU A 319 116.45 -68.89 -21.07
N GLN A 320 116.29 -67.63 -20.65
CA GLN A 320 117.28 -66.90 -19.86
C GLN A 320 117.59 -67.59 -18.53
N ILE A 321 116.57 -68.07 -17.81
CA ILE A 321 116.74 -68.81 -16.55
C ILE A 321 117.49 -70.12 -16.78
N THR A 322 117.15 -70.86 -17.84
CA THR A 322 117.83 -72.12 -18.18
C THR A 322 119.30 -71.90 -18.54
N ILE A 323 119.61 -70.81 -19.27
CA ILE A 323 120.99 -70.40 -19.58
C ILE A 323 121.77 -70.03 -18.30
N LEU A 324 121.15 -69.30 -17.38
CA LEU A 324 121.75 -68.91 -16.10
C LEU A 324 121.97 -70.11 -15.17
N ALA A 325 121.01 -71.04 -15.09
CA ALA A 325 121.11 -72.25 -14.29
C ALA A 325 122.21 -73.21 -14.80
N ARG A 326 122.49 -73.22 -16.11
CA ARG A 326 123.60 -74.00 -16.72
C ARG A 326 124.99 -73.39 -16.47
N ARG A 327 125.08 -72.13 -16.03
CA ARG A 327 126.33 -71.39 -15.77
C ARG A 327 126.79 -71.40 -14.31
N ARG A 328 126.09 -72.10 -13.43
CA ARG A 328 126.55 -72.45 -12.07
C ARG A 328 126.95 -73.92 -12.03
#